data_AF-A0A416VZV1-F1
#
_entry.id   AF-A0A416VZV1-F1
#
_cell.length_a   1.000
_cell.length_b   1.000
_cell.length_c   1.000
_cell.angle_alpha   90.00
_cell.angle_beta   90.00
_cell.angle_gamma   90.00
#
_symmetry.space_group_name_H-M   'P 1'
#
loop_
_entity.id
_entity.type
_entity.pdbx_description
1 polymer ?
#
loop_
_entity_poly.entity_id
_entity_poly.type
_entity_poly.pdbx_seq_one_letter_code
_entity_poly.pdbx_strand_id
1 'polypeptide(L)'
;MVRGIDKFREFFTGYEGNYVIIGGTACEMHEEIYAQTPRATKDIDIILIVEALSSDFAAKFWEFVKTAGYRQRNKGTGNGECRHEYYRFKEPGNPDFPYQIELFSRNIGVVKFPDDAHITPIPVDDDLSSLSAILMDDDYYNYTIEHSTLEEGVHIANIESLICLKCRAYLEMTERKSNGEQVDSKHIVKHKKDVFRLVAMLAPADTYEVPDSLKQDVDRFCLAVKEEVPNSDFFKSAGLKSISGEQLLEQLEANFITQQ
;
A
#
# COMPACT_ATOMS: atom_id res chain seq x y z
N MET A 1 -15.32 -6.05 1.79
CA MET A 1 -15.77 -5.00 0.87
C MET A 1 -15.38 -3.69 1.50
N VAL A 2 -14.31 -3.10 0.96
CA VAL A 2 -13.62 -1.95 1.54
C VAL A 2 -14.58 -0.77 1.66
N ARG A 3 -14.66 -0.16 2.85
CA ARG A 3 -15.59 0.95 3.08
C ARG A 3 -15.26 2.14 2.19
N GLY A 4 -16.15 2.44 1.24
CA GLY A 4 -16.05 3.56 0.33
C GLY A 4 -15.34 3.28 -1.00
N ILE A 5 -14.92 2.03 -1.27
CA ILE A 5 -14.35 1.66 -2.58
C ILE A 5 -15.36 1.85 -3.71
N ASP A 6 -16.64 1.57 -3.47
CA ASP A 6 -17.70 1.78 -4.46
C ASP A 6 -17.83 3.25 -4.86
N LYS A 7 -17.78 4.16 -3.88
CA LYS A 7 -17.82 5.62 -4.12
C LYS A 7 -16.55 6.12 -4.79
N PHE A 8 -15.40 5.51 -4.54
CA PHE A 8 -14.17 5.78 -5.27
C PHE A 8 -14.28 5.32 -6.73
N ARG A 9 -14.67 4.06 -6.97
CA ARG A 9 -14.92 3.46 -8.30
C ARG A 9 -15.91 4.30 -9.13
N GLU A 10 -17.03 4.70 -8.54
CA GLU A 10 -18.03 5.60 -9.18
C GLU A 10 -17.44 6.95 -9.60
N PHE A 11 -16.53 7.54 -8.80
CA PHE A 11 -15.96 8.85 -9.07
C PHE A 11 -14.83 8.84 -10.11
N PHE A 12 -14.06 7.75 -10.17
CA PHE A 12 -12.87 7.63 -11.02
C PHE A 12 -13.04 6.65 -12.19
N THR A 13 -14.28 6.31 -12.54
CA THR A 13 -14.62 5.61 -13.80
C THR A 13 -14.10 6.42 -15.00
N GLY A 14 -13.31 5.79 -15.87
CA GLY A 14 -12.61 6.44 -16.99
C GLY A 14 -11.28 7.10 -16.64
N TYR A 15 -10.82 6.99 -15.40
CA TYR A 15 -9.53 7.51 -14.90
C TYR A 15 -8.66 6.41 -14.26
N GLU A 16 -8.95 5.13 -14.52
CA GLU A 16 -8.29 3.98 -13.89
C GLU A 16 -6.78 3.93 -14.22
N GLY A 17 -6.39 4.41 -15.41
CA GLY A 17 -5.00 4.56 -15.82
C GLY A 17 -4.23 5.73 -15.17
N ASN A 18 -4.84 6.51 -14.26
CA ASN A 18 -4.16 7.61 -13.58
C ASN A 18 -3.55 7.24 -12.22
N TYR A 19 -3.90 6.06 -11.68
CA TYR A 19 -3.56 5.68 -10.32
C TYR A 19 -3.35 4.16 -10.19
N VAL A 20 -2.77 3.74 -9.07
CA VAL A 20 -2.80 2.35 -8.57
C VAL A 20 -3.12 2.38 -7.08
N ILE A 21 -4.16 1.66 -6.67
CA ILE A 21 -4.51 1.46 -5.25
C ILE A 21 -3.62 0.36 -4.67
N ILE A 22 -3.10 0.60 -3.47
CA ILE A 22 -2.12 -0.26 -2.80
C ILE A 22 -2.53 -0.51 -1.33
N GLY A 23 -1.55 -0.84 -0.49
CA GLY A 23 -1.62 -0.65 0.96
C GLY A 23 -2.67 -1.53 1.65
N GLY A 24 -3.60 -0.93 2.39
CA GLY A 24 -4.66 -1.66 3.09
C GLY A 24 -5.75 -2.20 2.16
N THR A 25 -6.14 -1.41 1.17
CA THR A 25 -7.32 -1.66 0.32
C THR A 25 -7.08 -2.77 -0.70
N ALA A 26 -5.95 -2.75 -1.40
CA ALA A 26 -5.63 -3.79 -2.38
C ALA A 26 -5.48 -5.17 -1.72
N CYS A 27 -4.94 -5.25 -0.49
CA CYS A 27 -4.93 -6.50 0.27
C CYS A 27 -6.34 -7.03 0.57
N GLU A 28 -7.27 -6.20 1.04
CA GLU A 28 -8.65 -6.65 1.33
C GLU A 28 -9.36 -7.16 0.06
N MET A 29 -9.14 -6.52 -1.10
CA MET A 29 -9.71 -6.96 -2.37
C MET A 29 -9.18 -8.32 -2.82
N HIS A 30 -7.86 -8.53 -2.81
CA HIS A 30 -7.28 -9.86 -3.12
C HIS A 30 -7.75 -10.92 -2.11
N GLU A 31 -7.82 -10.58 -0.82
CA GLU A 31 -8.32 -11.49 0.22
C GLU A 31 -9.78 -11.92 -0.01
N GLU A 32 -10.64 -11.05 -0.56
CA GLU A 32 -12.01 -11.42 -0.96
C GLU A 32 -12.05 -12.31 -2.21
N ILE A 33 -11.24 -12.00 -3.24
CA ILE A 33 -11.15 -12.79 -4.48
C ILE A 33 -10.67 -14.22 -4.21
N TYR A 34 -9.67 -14.39 -3.35
CA TYR A 34 -9.11 -15.70 -2.97
C TYR A 34 -9.85 -16.35 -1.77
N ALA A 35 -11.01 -15.81 -1.37
CA ALA A 35 -11.86 -16.33 -0.31
C ALA A 35 -11.17 -16.52 1.07
N GLN A 36 -10.16 -15.70 1.38
CA GLN A 36 -9.66 -15.54 2.75
C GLN A 36 -10.68 -14.77 3.61
N THR A 37 -10.49 -14.77 4.93
CA THR A 37 -11.21 -13.87 5.83
C THR A 37 -10.57 -12.47 5.77
N PRO A 38 -11.21 -11.44 5.19
CA PRO A 38 -10.52 -10.19 4.82
C PRO A 38 -10.23 -9.29 6.02
N ARG A 39 -9.11 -8.55 5.97
CA ARG A 39 -8.68 -7.66 7.07
C ARG A 39 -9.18 -6.23 6.83
N ALA A 40 -10.48 -6.03 7.01
CA ALA A 40 -11.21 -4.77 6.90
C ALA A 40 -10.36 -3.49 7.11
N THR A 41 -10.17 -2.71 6.06
CA THR A 41 -9.60 -1.35 6.10
C THR A 41 -10.68 -0.27 5.99
N LYS A 42 -10.30 0.98 6.26
CA LYS A 42 -11.12 2.18 5.96
C LYS A 42 -10.32 3.23 5.20
N ASP A 43 -9.08 2.89 4.86
CA ASP A 43 -8.04 3.78 4.39
C ASP A 43 -7.64 3.30 2.99
N ILE A 44 -7.74 4.18 1.99
CA ILE A 44 -7.33 3.90 0.61
C ILE A 44 -5.98 4.58 0.36
N ASP A 45 -4.97 3.77 0.09
CA ASP A 45 -3.60 4.20 -0.17
C ASP A 45 -3.35 4.17 -1.69
N ILE A 46 -2.89 5.26 -2.31
CA ILE A 46 -2.91 5.43 -3.78
C ILE A 46 -1.58 5.97 -4.31
N ILE A 47 -0.99 5.29 -5.29
CA ILE A 47 0.09 5.83 -6.13
C ILE A 47 -0.54 6.56 -7.31
N LEU A 48 -0.01 7.73 -7.67
CA LEU A 48 -0.35 8.41 -8.92
C LEU A 48 0.64 8.06 -10.03
N ILE A 49 0.13 7.72 -11.22
CA ILE A 49 0.91 7.46 -12.44
C ILE A 49 1.20 8.83 -13.09
N VAL A 50 2.37 9.42 -12.82
CA VAL A 50 2.68 10.82 -13.15
C VAL A 50 2.87 11.04 -14.65
N GLU A 51 3.15 9.96 -15.38
CA GLU A 51 3.24 9.85 -16.83
C GLU A 51 1.86 9.93 -17.49
N ALA A 52 0.80 9.55 -16.78
CA ALA A 52 -0.58 9.55 -17.23
C ALA A 52 -1.43 10.70 -16.63
N LEU A 53 -0.97 11.33 -15.54
CA LEU A 53 -1.71 12.37 -14.81
C LEU A 53 -2.17 13.53 -15.70
N SER A 54 -3.49 13.74 -15.73
CA SER A 54 -4.14 14.87 -16.41
C SER A 54 -4.57 15.96 -15.42
N SER A 55 -4.78 17.18 -15.93
CA SER A 55 -5.48 18.25 -15.21
C SER A 55 -6.85 17.82 -14.72
N ASP A 56 -7.50 16.97 -15.51
CA ASP A 56 -8.90 16.61 -15.38
C ASP A 56 -9.06 15.56 -14.26
N PHE A 57 -8.09 14.65 -14.11
CA PHE A 57 -7.97 13.79 -12.93
C PHE A 57 -7.76 14.60 -11.65
N ALA A 58 -6.85 15.59 -11.66
CA ALA A 58 -6.61 16.43 -10.48
C ALA A 58 -7.86 17.24 -10.09
N ALA A 59 -8.60 17.76 -11.06
CA ALA A 59 -9.89 18.41 -10.85
C ALA A 59 -10.95 17.43 -10.32
N LYS A 60 -11.04 16.21 -10.87
CA LYS A 60 -11.98 15.17 -10.43
C LYS A 60 -11.66 14.65 -9.03
N PHE A 61 -10.38 14.55 -8.67
CA PHE A 61 -9.97 14.24 -7.31
C PHE A 61 -10.33 15.35 -6.32
N TRP A 62 -10.22 16.62 -6.74
CA TRP A 62 -10.70 17.73 -5.92
C TRP A 62 -12.23 17.76 -5.77
N GLU A 63 -12.99 17.34 -6.79
CA GLU A 63 -14.43 17.11 -6.69
C GLU A 63 -14.76 16.00 -5.69
N PHE A 64 -14.05 14.87 -5.72
CA PHE A 64 -14.19 13.77 -4.75
C PHE A 64 -13.94 14.25 -3.31
N VAL A 65 -12.84 14.96 -3.06
CA VAL A 65 -12.50 15.47 -1.72
C VAL A 65 -13.55 16.46 -1.20
N LYS A 66 -14.10 17.32 -2.07
CA LYS A 66 -15.17 18.25 -1.70
C LYS A 66 -16.50 17.55 -1.44
N THR A 67 -16.89 16.56 -2.24
CA THR A 67 -18.13 15.78 -2.03
C THR A 67 -18.05 14.89 -0.79
N ALA A 68 -16.89 14.30 -0.51
CA ALA A 68 -16.64 13.56 0.73
C ALA A 68 -16.70 14.47 1.97
N GLY A 69 -16.33 15.74 1.81
CA GLY A 69 -16.32 16.73 2.90
C GLY A 69 -15.19 16.49 3.92
N TYR A 70 -14.02 16.03 3.49
CA TYR A 70 -12.87 15.77 4.38
C TYR A 70 -12.50 17.02 5.19
N ARG A 71 -12.44 16.83 6.52
CA ARG A 71 -12.17 17.88 7.51
C ARG A 71 -10.68 18.13 7.69
N GLN A 72 -9.89 17.05 7.71
CA GLN A 72 -8.44 17.11 7.76
C GLN A 72 -7.90 16.96 6.34
N ARG A 73 -7.06 17.91 5.93
CA ARG A 73 -6.49 17.99 4.58
C ARG A 73 -5.03 18.36 4.73
N ASN A 74 -4.15 17.38 4.62
CA ASN A 74 -2.74 17.56 4.92
C ASN A 74 -1.87 17.23 3.70
N LYS A 75 -0.73 17.91 3.61
CA LYS A 75 0.33 17.71 2.61
C LYS A 75 1.65 17.46 3.32
N GLY A 76 2.29 16.35 2.96
CA GLY A 76 3.69 16.10 3.26
C GLY A 76 4.56 16.40 2.03
N THR A 77 5.80 16.79 2.27
CA THR A 77 6.83 16.93 1.25
C THR A 77 8.09 16.22 1.70
N GLY A 78 8.64 15.35 0.86
CA GLY A 78 9.89 14.67 1.13
C GLY A 78 11.07 15.63 1.17
N ASN A 79 11.79 15.66 2.30
CA ASN A 79 13.01 16.44 2.45
C ASN A 79 14.23 15.57 2.11
N GLY A 80 14.69 15.66 0.86
CA GLY A 80 15.85 14.93 0.35
C GLY A 80 16.23 15.42 -1.05
N GLU A 81 17.11 14.68 -1.73
CA GLU A 81 17.47 14.96 -3.13
C GLU A 81 16.30 14.66 -4.08
N CYS A 82 15.63 13.52 -3.87
CA CYS A 82 14.36 13.18 -4.54
C CYS A 82 13.18 13.86 -3.84
N ARG A 83 12.76 15.01 -4.38
CA ARG A 83 11.67 15.84 -3.84
C ARG A 83 10.30 15.35 -4.27
N HIS A 84 9.49 14.89 -3.31
CA HIS A 84 8.18 14.31 -3.56
C HIS A 84 7.06 14.95 -2.73
N GLU A 85 5.82 14.65 -3.10
CA GLU A 85 4.61 15.08 -2.42
C GLU A 85 3.72 13.90 -2.06
N TYR A 86 3.12 13.97 -0.87
CA TYR A 86 2.01 13.09 -0.52
C TYR A 86 0.90 13.87 0.17
N TYR A 87 -0.33 13.46 -0.08
CA TYR A 87 -1.54 14.15 0.36
C TYR A 87 -2.39 13.20 1.19
N ARG A 88 -2.84 13.64 2.36
CA ARG A 88 -3.55 12.87 3.38
C ARG A 88 -4.87 13.58 3.67
N PHE A 89 -5.99 12.95 3.33
CA PHE A 89 -7.33 13.46 3.66
C PHE A 89 -8.00 12.51 4.64
N LYS A 90 -8.36 13.00 5.83
CA LYS A 90 -8.96 12.23 6.94
C LYS A 90 -10.30 12.84 7.35
N GLU A 91 -11.17 12.04 7.98
CA GLU A 91 -12.47 12.44 8.54
C GLU A 91 -13.44 13.04 7.50
N PRO A 92 -14.07 12.22 6.63
CA PRO A 92 -15.10 12.70 5.70
C PRO A 92 -16.35 13.16 6.45
N GLY A 93 -17.05 14.13 5.88
CA GLY A 93 -18.39 14.54 6.32
C GLY A 93 -19.47 13.54 5.92
N ASN A 94 -19.29 12.83 4.80
CA ASN A 94 -20.16 11.75 4.36
C ASN A 94 -19.59 10.36 4.78
N PRO A 95 -20.33 9.54 5.55
CA PRO A 95 -19.86 8.22 5.97
C PRO A 95 -19.69 7.19 4.84
N ASP A 96 -20.25 7.42 3.65
CA ASP A 96 -20.16 6.50 2.50
C ASP A 96 -18.77 6.53 1.83
N PHE A 97 -17.97 7.54 2.12
CA PHE A 97 -16.60 7.73 1.61
C PHE A 97 -15.57 7.04 2.52
N PRO A 98 -14.37 6.69 2.01
CA PRO A 98 -13.31 6.10 2.84
C PRO A 98 -12.87 7.08 3.93
N TYR A 99 -12.53 6.55 5.10
CA TYR A 99 -12.22 7.36 6.29
C TYR A 99 -10.92 8.16 6.13
N GLN A 100 -9.94 7.55 5.47
CA GLN A 100 -8.71 8.17 5.01
C GLN A 100 -8.51 7.88 3.53
N ILE A 101 -7.93 8.84 2.81
CA ILE A 101 -7.35 8.60 1.49
C ILE A 101 -5.96 9.27 1.43
N GLU A 102 -4.95 8.48 1.09
CA GLU A 102 -3.56 8.93 0.88
C GLU A 102 -3.21 8.88 -0.61
N LEU A 103 -2.54 9.92 -1.13
CA LEU A 103 -1.98 9.93 -2.48
C LEU A 103 -0.47 10.15 -2.42
N PHE A 104 0.28 9.38 -3.20
CA PHE A 104 1.73 9.46 -3.30
C PHE A 104 2.17 9.87 -4.72
N SER A 105 3.01 10.91 -4.82
CA SER A 105 3.56 11.44 -6.07
C SER A 105 5.06 11.73 -5.92
N ARG A 106 5.92 11.01 -6.67
CA ARG A 106 7.38 11.30 -6.73
C ARG A 106 7.69 12.73 -7.15
N ASN A 107 6.85 13.33 -7.97
CA ASN A 107 7.05 14.68 -8.49
C ASN A 107 6.26 15.74 -7.72
N ILE A 108 6.93 16.82 -7.34
CA ILE A 108 6.34 18.03 -6.74
C ILE A 108 5.45 18.78 -7.75
N GLY A 109 4.26 19.21 -7.31
CA GLY A 109 3.44 20.18 -8.04
C GLY A 109 2.72 19.65 -9.27
N VAL A 110 2.68 18.34 -9.48
CA VAL A 110 1.86 17.71 -10.54
C VAL A 110 0.37 17.81 -10.19
N VAL A 111 0.00 17.51 -8.95
CA VAL A 111 -1.38 17.67 -8.44
C VAL A 111 -1.62 19.11 -8.01
N LYS A 112 -2.12 19.93 -8.93
CA LYS A 112 -2.47 21.34 -8.68
C LYS A 112 -3.89 21.47 -8.15
N PHE A 113 -4.04 21.28 -6.84
CA PHE A 113 -5.27 21.67 -6.14
C PHE A 113 -5.50 23.19 -6.25
N PRO A 114 -6.76 23.67 -6.35
CA PRO A 114 -7.04 25.10 -6.41
C PRO A 114 -6.83 25.80 -5.06
N ASP A 115 -6.79 27.13 -5.08
CA ASP A 115 -6.55 27.95 -3.88
C ASP A 115 -7.63 27.77 -2.78
N ASP A 116 -8.83 27.29 -3.14
CA ASP A 116 -9.93 26.96 -2.20
C ASP A 116 -9.66 25.71 -1.33
N ALA A 117 -8.57 24.97 -1.61
CA ALA A 117 -8.35 23.67 -0.99
C ALA A 117 -7.94 23.72 0.48
N HIS A 118 -7.22 24.77 0.89
CA HIS A 118 -6.73 24.99 2.27
C HIS A 118 -6.07 23.74 2.89
N ILE A 119 -5.11 23.15 2.16
CA ILE A 119 -4.34 21.99 2.60
C ILE A 119 -3.19 22.47 3.50
N THR A 120 -3.11 21.95 4.72
CA THR A 120 -2.06 22.31 5.70
C THR A 120 -0.87 21.34 5.63
N PRO A 121 0.30 21.67 6.20
CA PRO A 121 1.36 20.68 6.40
C PRO A 121 0.88 19.49 7.26
N ILE A 122 1.44 18.29 7.03
CA ILE A 122 1.30 17.17 7.97
C ILE A 122 2.01 17.54 9.29
N PRO A 123 1.39 17.31 10.48
CA PRO A 123 2.04 17.53 11.77
C PRO A 123 3.29 16.66 11.93
N VAL A 124 4.33 17.19 12.57
CA VAL A 124 5.62 16.47 12.76
C VAL A 124 5.46 15.19 13.59
N ASP A 125 4.43 15.12 14.44
CA ASP A 125 4.09 13.97 15.27
C ASP A 125 3.17 12.93 14.58
N ASP A 126 2.62 13.22 13.39
CA ASP A 126 1.73 12.31 12.65
C ASP A 126 2.58 11.45 11.70
N ASP A 127 2.93 10.24 12.14
CA ASP A 127 3.98 9.35 11.59
C ASP A 127 4.18 9.48 10.07
N LEU A 128 5.43 9.77 9.68
CA LEU A 128 5.86 9.86 8.30
C LEU A 128 5.54 8.53 7.63
N SER A 129 4.70 8.57 6.58
CA SER A 129 4.22 7.36 5.94
C SER A 129 5.41 6.62 5.34
N SER A 130 5.79 5.49 5.94
CA SER A 130 6.84 4.59 5.42
C SER A 130 6.60 4.31 3.94
N LEU A 131 5.33 4.08 3.60
CA LEU A 131 4.86 3.91 2.22
C LEU A 131 5.24 5.08 1.29
N SER A 132 5.22 6.34 1.74
CA SER A 132 5.71 7.46 0.92
C SER A 132 7.23 7.44 0.70
N ALA A 133 8.02 6.97 1.67
CA ALA A 133 9.47 6.86 1.52
C ALA A 133 9.86 5.70 0.58
N ILE A 134 9.13 4.57 0.69
CA ILE A 134 9.30 3.38 -0.16
C ILE A 134 9.04 3.69 -1.63
N LEU A 135 7.98 4.45 -1.92
CA LEU A 135 7.56 4.79 -3.29
C LEU A 135 8.43 5.86 -3.98
N MET A 136 9.58 6.22 -3.39
CA MET A 136 10.61 7.07 -3.99
C MET A 136 11.79 6.30 -4.55
N ASP A 137 11.87 5.02 -4.24
CA ASP A 137 12.79 4.11 -4.89
C ASP A 137 12.20 3.74 -6.26
N ASP A 138 12.96 4.00 -7.34
CA ASP A 138 12.48 3.83 -8.71
C ASP A 138 12.18 2.36 -9.05
N ASP A 139 12.83 1.39 -8.40
CA ASP A 139 12.54 -0.03 -8.62
C ASP A 139 11.20 -0.40 -8.00
N TYR A 140 10.98 -0.04 -6.72
CA TYR A 140 9.68 -0.21 -6.04
C TYR A 140 8.55 0.49 -6.80
N TYR A 141 8.87 1.66 -7.35
CA TYR A 141 7.94 2.48 -8.09
C TYR A 141 7.51 1.85 -9.41
N ASN A 142 8.47 1.56 -10.29
CA ASN A 142 8.18 1.01 -11.62
C ASN A 142 7.53 -0.37 -11.50
N TYR A 143 8.09 -1.24 -10.64
CA TYR A 143 7.56 -2.58 -10.39
C TYR A 143 6.10 -2.56 -9.95
N THR A 144 5.68 -1.60 -9.11
CA THR A 144 4.29 -1.52 -8.64
C THR A 144 3.30 -1.02 -9.70
N ILE A 145 3.74 -0.27 -10.71
CA ILE A 145 2.89 0.19 -11.82
C ILE A 145 2.87 -0.84 -12.97
N GLU A 146 3.94 -1.62 -13.14
CA GLU A 146 3.98 -2.74 -14.09
C GLU A 146 3.20 -3.96 -13.55
N HIS A 147 3.33 -4.24 -12.25
CA HIS A 147 2.58 -5.28 -11.53
C HIS A 147 1.32 -4.73 -10.85
N SER A 148 0.44 -4.13 -11.66
CA SER A 148 -0.92 -3.74 -11.27
C SER A 148 -1.96 -4.16 -12.31
N THR A 149 -3.20 -4.38 -11.86
CA THR A 149 -4.30 -4.92 -12.68
C THR A 149 -5.61 -4.18 -12.42
N LEU A 150 -6.44 -4.06 -13.46
CA LEU A 150 -7.78 -3.48 -13.37
C LEU A 150 -8.76 -4.53 -12.85
N GLU A 151 -9.14 -4.42 -11.58
CA GLU A 151 -10.00 -5.38 -10.89
C GLU A 151 -11.26 -4.70 -10.34
N GLU A 152 -12.43 -5.31 -10.55
CA GLU A 152 -13.75 -4.73 -10.34
C GLU A 152 -13.93 -3.27 -10.87
N GLY A 153 -13.14 -2.82 -11.85
CA GLY A 153 -13.18 -1.43 -12.32
C GLY A 153 -12.40 -0.41 -11.47
N VAL A 154 -11.46 -0.85 -10.63
CA VAL A 154 -10.40 0.00 -10.04
C VAL A 154 -9.03 -0.60 -10.30
N HIS A 155 -8.01 0.24 -10.48
CA HIS A 155 -6.65 -0.23 -10.72
C HIS A 155 -5.97 -0.54 -9.37
N ILE A 156 -5.56 -1.78 -9.15
CA ILE A 156 -4.94 -2.26 -7.89
C ILE A 156 -3.56 -2.88 -8.14
N ALA A 157 -2.64 -2.74 -7.18
CA ALA A 157 -1.38 -3.49 -7.25
C ALA A 157 -1.62 -5.00 -7.07
N ASN A 158 -0.84 -5.81 -7.78
CA ASN A 158 -0.88 -7.26 -7.70
C ASN A 158 -0.28 -7.77 -6.38
N ILE A 159 -0.50 -9.04 -6.08
CA ILE A 159 -0.09 -9.70 -4.83
C ILE A 159 1.42 -9.64 -4.65
N GLU A 160 2.20 -9.82 -5.72
CA GLU A 160 3.67 -9.79 -5.72
C GLU A 160 4.24 -8.39 -5.39
N SER A 161 3.70 -7.33 -5.99
CA SER A 161 4.08 -5.95 -5.65
C SER A 161 3.73 -5.63 -4.19
N LEU A 162 2.52 -6.02 -3.76
CA LEU A 162 2.10 -5.83 -2.37
C LEU A 162 3.02 -6.56 -1.39
N ILE A 163 3.52 -7.76 -1.71
CA ILE A 163 4.52 -8.47 -0.88
C ILE A 163 5.77 -7.62 -0.74
N CYS A 164 6.38 -7.17 -1.85
CA CYS A 164 7.59 -6.35 -1.82
C CYS A 164 7.41 -5.07 -0.97
N LEU A 165 6.31 -4.34 -1.18
CA LEU A 165 5.98 -3.12 -0.41
C LEU A 165 5.82 -3.40 1.09
N LYS A 166 5.22 -4.53 1.48
CA LYS A 166 5.00 -4.89 2.89
C LYS A 166 6.27 -5.41 3.56
N CYS A 167 7.12 -6.14 2.84
CA CYS A 167 8.46 -6.54 3.29
C CYS A 167 9.31 -5.31 3.62
N ARG A 168 9.37 -4.34 2.70
CA ARG A 168 10.10 -3.07 2.91
C ARG A 168 9.56 -2.26 4.09
N ALA A 169 8.24 -2.11 4.19
CA ALA A 169 7.61 -1.40 5.31
C ALA A 169 7.85 -2.08 6.67
N TYR A 170 7.91 -3.42 6.72
CA TYR A 170 8.32 -4.14 7.92
C TYR A 170 9.78 -3.83 8.31
N LEU A 171 10.70 -3.87 7.34
CA LEU A 171 12.13 -3.60 7.58
C LEU A 171 12.36 -2.16 8.05
N GLU A 172 11.83 -1.16 7.34
CA GLU A 172 11.98 0.26 7.70
C GLU A 172 11.44 0.55 9.11
N MET A 173 10.21 0.12 9.42
CA MET A 173 9.62 0.36 10.74
C MET A 173 10.35 -0.39 11.86
N THR A 174 10.97 -1.54 11.55
CA THR A 174 11.82 -2.29 12.51
C THR A 174 13.15 -1.59 12.74
N GLU A 175 13.78 -1.06 11.68
CA GLU A 175 15.03 -0.32 11.74
C GLU A 175 14.87 1.00 12.50
N ARG A 176 13.88 1.82 12.15
CA ARG A 176 13.48 3.05 12.86
C ARG A 176 13.25 2.80 14.35
N LYS A 177 12.49 1.75 14.69
CA LYS A 177 12.28 1.33 16.09
C LYS A 177 13.58 0.91 16.79
N SER A 178 14.49 0.20 16.11
CA SER A 178 15.78 -0.22 16.66
C SER A 178 16.71 0.97 16.93
N ASN A 179 16.60 2.04 16.13
CA ASN A 179 17.29 3.32 16.30
C ASN A 179 16.67 4.21 17.40
N GLY A 180 15.59 3.77 18.05
CA GLY A 180 14.95 4.46 19.18
C GLY A 180 13.80 5.41 18.81
N GLU A 181 13.32 5.39 17.57
CA GLU A 181 12.14 6.17 17.19
C GLU A 181 10.84 5.61 17.79
N GLN A 182 9.84 6.49 17.97
CA GLN A 182 8.51 6.08 18.46
C GLN A 182 7.68 5.47 17.33
N VAL A 183 7.77 4.15 17.19
CA VAL A 183 7.05 3.36 16.16
C VAL A 183 6.05 2.41 16.83
N ASP A 184 4.76 2.44 16.45
CA ASP A 184 3.79 1.46 16.98
C ASP A 184 4.12 0.06 16.46
N SER A 185 4.49 -0.81 17.39
CA SER A 185 4.83 -2.21 17.10
C SER A 185 3.64 -3.01 16.53
N LYS A 186 2.40 -2.53 16.70
CA LYS A 186 1.23 -3.09 16.00
C LYS A 186 1.32 -2.92 14.49
N HIS A 187 1.93 -1.84 13.99
CA HIS A 187 2.13 -1.64 12.55
C HIS A 187 3.19 -2.59 12.01
N ILE A 188 4.32 -2.77 12.70
CA ILE A 188 5.34 -3.79 12.35
C ILE A 188 4.68 -5.18 12.25
N VAL A 189 3.90 -5.57 13.27
CA VAL A 189 3.19 -6.87 13.28
C VAL A 189 2.11 -6.96 12.20
N LYS A 190 1.44 -5.85 11.84
CA LYS A 190 0.50 -5.76 10.71
C LYS A 190 1.25 -6.04 9.39
N HIS A 191 2.36 -5.37 9.12
CA HIS A 191 3.12 -5.57 7.89
C HIS A 191 3.65 -7.00 7.76
N LYS A 192 4.20 -7.60 8.84
CA LYS A 192 4.56 -9.03 8.85
C LYS A 192 3.37 -9.93 8.50
N LYS A 193 2.21 -9.73 9.15
CA LYS A 193 1.01 -10.56 8.93
C LYS A 193 0.40 -10.39 7.54
N ASP A 194 0.41 -9.18 6.99
CA ASP A 194 -0.08 -8.90 5.64
C ASP A 194 0.76 -9.67 4.59
N VAL A 195 2.10 -9.74 4.73
CA VAL A 195 2.96 -10.56 3.84
C VAL A 195 2.54 -12.03 3.84
N PHE A 196 2.41 -12.65 5.02
CA PHE A 196 2.03 -14.08 5.11
C PHE A 196 0.62 -14.38 4.57
N ARG A 197 -0.29 -13.39 4.52
CA ARG A 197 -1.61 -13.54 3.88
C ARG A 197 -1.52 -13.46 2.36
N LEU A 198 -0.69 -12.56 1.84
CA LEU A 198 -0.42 -12.39 0.41
C LEU A 198 0.28 -13.63 -0.17
N VAL A 199 1.33 -14.14 0.49
CA VAL A 199 2.05 -15.34 0.02
C VAL A 199 1.12 -16.56 -0.05
N ALA A 200 0.17 -16.68 0.88
CA ALA A 200 -0.83 -17.75 0.88
C ALA A 200 -1.90 -17.64 -0.25
N MET A 201 -1.79 -16.64 -1.14
CA MET A 201 -2.58 -16.50 -2.37
C MET A 201 -1.77 -16.77 -3.64
N LEU A 202 -0.43 -16.79 -3.57
CA LEU A 202 0.44 -17.17 -4.68
C LEU A 202 0.38 -18.68 -4.94
N ALA A 203 0.56 -19.13 -6.18
CA ALA A 203 0.74 -20.56 -6.43
C ALA A 203 2.18 -20.98 -6.04
N PRO A 204 2.38 -22.17 -5.44
CA PRO A 204 3.72 -22.66 -5.10
C PRO A 204 4.65 -22.96 -6.28
N ALA A 205 4.19 -22.76 -7.52
CA ALA A 205 4.95 -22.93 -8.75
C ALA A 205 5.17 -21.62 -9.52
N ASP A 206 4.65 -20.50 -9.03
CA ASP A 206 4.88 -19.17 -9.62
C ASP A 206 6.33 -18.72 -9.31
N THR A 207 6.92 -17.94 -10.21
CA THR A 207 8.22 -17.30 -9.99
C THR A 207 8.16 -15.86 -10.47
N TYR A 208 8.56 -14.93 -9.61
CA TYR A 208 8.52 -13.50 -9.88
C TYR A 208 9.94 -12.98 -10.12
N GLU A 209 10.17 -12.41 -11.30
CA GLU A 209 11.36 -11.61 -11.55
C GLU A 209 11.17 -10.22 -10.92
N VAL A 210 12.07 -9.86 -10.01
CA VAL A 210 12.06 -8.59 -9.27
C VAL A 210 13.43 -7.91 -9.40
N PRO A 211 13.49 -6.57 -9.40
CA PRO A 211 14.76 -5.84 -9.28
C PRO A 211 15.58 -6.28 -8.07
N ASP A 212 16.91 -6.21 -8.17
CA ASP A 212 17.84 -6.69 -7.12
C ASP A 212 17.61 -6.02 -5.76
N SER A 213 17.15 -4.78 -5.74
CA SER A 213 16.73 -4.02 -4.54
C SER A 213 15.57 -4.69 -3.80
N LEU A 214 14.47 -4.95 -4.53
CA LEU A 214 13.28 -5.65 -4.02
C LEU A 214 13.62 -7.08 -3.60
N LYS A 215 14.47 -7.77 -4.38
CA LYS A 215 14.94 -9.13 -4.08
C LYS A 215 15.72 -9.17 -2.76
N GLN A 216 16.63 -8.22 -2.55
CA GLN A 216 17.37 -8.09 -1.29
C GLN A 216 16.48 -7.76 -0.10
N ASP A 217 15.45 -6.93 -0.26
CA ASP A 217 14.52 -6.63 0.84
C ASP A 217 13.53 -7.76 1.14
N VAL A 218 13.18 -8.60 0.16
CA VAL A 218 12.46 -9.87 0.41
C VAL A 218 13.36 -10.86 1.16
N ASP A 219 14.63 -11.02 0.78
CA ASP A 219 15.60 -11.86 1.51
C ASP A 219 15.83 -11.36 2.95
N ARG A 220 16.10 -10.07 3.13
CA ARG A 220 16.22 -9.42 4.45
C ARG A 220 14.95 -9.62 5.30
N PHE A 221 13.76 -9.53 4.70
CA PHE A 221 12.51 -9.84 5.40
C PHE A 221 12.47 -11.30 5.84
N CYS A 222 12.79 -12.25 4.96
CA CYS A 222 12.76 -13.67 5.26
C CYS A 222 13.68 -14.02 6.45
N LEU A 223 14.93 -13.53 6.40
CA LEU A 223 15.90 -13.64 7.50
C LEU A 223 15.39 -13.00 8.80
N ALA A 224 14.73 -11.83 8.71
CA ALA A 224 14.23 -11.08 9.87
C ALA A 224 12.92 -11.64 10.49
N VAL A 225 12.26 -12.61 9.86
CA VAL A 225 11.05 -13.28 10.41
C VAL A 225 11.24 -14.77 10.71
N LYS A 226 12.36 -15.37 10.31
CA LYS A 226 12.62 -16.83 10.36
C LYS A 226 12.39 -17.47 11.73
N GLU A 227 12.80 -16.78 12.79
CA GLU A 227 12.65 -17.24 14.19
C GLU A 227 11.28 -16.91 14.82
N GLU A 228 10.44 -16.08 14.18
CA GLU A 228 9.13 -15.65 14.70
C GLU A 228 8.09 -15.51 13.59
N VAL A 229 7.83 -16.60 12.87
CA VAL A 229 6.72 -16.67 11.89
C VAL A 229 5.34 -16.64 12.60
N PRO A 230 4.25 -16.24 11.91
CA PRO A 230 2.92 -16.27 12.51
C PRO A 230 2.47 -17.68 12.91
N ASN A 231 1.66 -17.77 13.97
CA ASN A 231 1.22 -19.05 14.53
C ASN A 231 -0.06 -19.61 13.88
N SER A 232 -0.40 -20.87 14.18
CA SER A 232 -1.58 -21.53 13.59
C SER A 232 -2.92 -20.85 13.90
N ASP A 233 -3.04 -20.10 15.01
CA ASP A 233 -4.29 -19.40 15.36
C ASP A 233 -4.49 -18.14 14.51
N PHE A 234 -3.40 -17.46 14.13
CA PHE A 234 -3.46 -16.42 13.11
C PHE A 234 -3.97 -16.98 11.77
N PHE A 235 -3.41 -18.09 11.28
CA PHE A 235 -3.85 -18.68 10.01
C PHE A 235 -5.31 -19.14 10.05
N LYS A 236 -5.75 -19.79 11.13
CA LYS A 236 -7.18 -20.10 11.35
C LYS A 236 -8.07 -18.86 11.28
N SER A 237 -7.65 -17.74 11.90
CA SER A 237 -8.39 -16.47 11.87
C SER A 237 -8.39 -15.79 10.49
N ALA A 238 -7.40 -16.11 9.64
CA ALA A 238 -7.35 -15.68 8.25
C ALA A 238 -8.23 -16.53 7.31
N GLY A 239 -8.82 -17.63 7.80
CA GLY A 239 -9.51 -18.64 6.99
C GLY A 239 -8.56 -19.71 6.39
N LEU A 240 -7.25 -19.53 6.55
CA LEU A 240 -6.20 -20.42 6.05
C LEU A 240 -6.10 -21.67 6.93
N LYS A 241 -6.30 -22.84 6.33
CA LYS A 241 -6.36 -24.14 7.03
C LYS A 241 -5.16 -25.00 6.65
N SER A 242 -4.58 -25.69 7.63
CA SER A 242 -3.49 -26.66 7.44
C SER A 242 -2.21 -26.10 6.80
N ILE A 243 -1.98 -24.80 6.93
CA ILE A 243 -0.76 -24.10 6.49
C ILE A 243 0.02 -23.64 7.73
N SER A 244 1.35 -23.74 7.70
CA SER A 244 2.27 -23.22 8.71
C SER A 244 2.99 -21.95 8.23
N GLY A 245 3.59 -21.19 9.16
CA GLY A 245 4.32 -19.98 8.82
C GLY A 245 5.66 -20.29 8.14
N GLU A 246 6.27 -21.41 8.52
CA GLU A 246 7.50 -21.94 7.95
C GLU A 246 7.30 -22.33 6.47
N GLN A 247 6.19 -23.03 6.15
CA GLN A 247 5.86 -23.40 4.77
C GLN A 247 5.65 -22.18 3.85
N LEU A 248 5.02 -21.12 4.37
CA LEU A 248 4.85 -19.87 3.62
C LEU A 248 6.15 -19.07 3.51
N LEU A 249 7.07 -19.22 4.45
CA LEU A 249 8.39 -18.62 4.36
C LEU A 249 9.25 -19.33 3.30
N GLU A 250 9.25 -20.67 3.29
CA GLU A 250 9.86 -21.48 2.23
C GLU A 250 9.26 -21.15 0.85
N GLN A 251 7.93 -20.97 0.77
CA GLN A 251 7.26 -20.53 -0.46
C GLN A 251 7.69 -19.12 -0.89
N LEU A 252 7.84 -18.16 0.03
CA LEU A 252 8.34 -16.80 -0.27
C LEU A 252 9.79 -16.83 -0.78
N GLU A 253 10.66 -17.61 -0.13
CA GLU A 253 12.05 -17.84 -0.57
C GLU A 253 12.11 -18.52 -1.97
N ALA A 254 11.14 -19.39 -2.30
CA ALA A 254 11.03 -20.02 -3.62
C ALA A 254 10.46 -19.08 -4.70
N ASN A 255 9.35 -18.37 -4.42
CA ASN A 255 8.65 -17.53 -5.41
C ASN A 255 9.50 -16.32 -5.88
N PHE A 256 10.40 -15.78 -5.04
CA PHE A 256 11.13 -14.53 -5.34
C PHE A 256 12.66 -14.66 -5.37
N ILE A 257 13.26 -15.54 -4.54
CA ILE A 257 14.72 -15.59 -4.37
C ILE A 257 15.33 -16.70 -5.23
N THR A 258 14.79 -17.91 -5.10
CA THR A 258 15.37 -19.17 -5.60
C THR A 258 15.00 -19.48 -7.05
N GLN A 259 15.38 -18.58 -7.96
CA GLN A 259 15.34 -18.83 -9.41
C GLN A 259 16.43 -19.85 -9.79
N GLN A 260 16.09 -20.87 -10.61
CA GLN A 260 16.99 -21.94 -11.08
C GLN A 260 17.49 -21.69 -12.50
#